data_AF-A0A2N3C9N1-F1
#
_entry.id   AF-A0A2N3C9N1-F1
#
_cell.length_a   1.000
_cell.length_b   1.000
_cell.length_c   1.000
_cell.angle_alpha   90.00
_cell.angle_beta   90.00
_cell.angle_gamma   90.00
#
_symmetry.space_group_name_H-M   'P 1'
#
loop_
_entity.id
_entity.type
_entity.pdbx_description
1 polymer ?
#
loop_
_entity_poly.entity_id
_entity_poly.type
_entity_poly.pdbx_seq_one_letter_code
_entity_poly.pdbx_strand_id
1 'polypeptide(L)'
;AGPLAGRPVRRLVATHHHPDHIGLAGWFQTAQGTELLATRTAWLYGRMLTLDRHETAKPEVLAFWRGGGMDPEIYAKRAAERPFNFADVVGEMPLGFTRLMDGGTIRMGGRDWDIRTGDGHAPEHATFWSRDDHLVIAGDQILPSISPNLGVYATEPDADPVGEWLASCTRLAAHAGEDHLVLPGHKLPFTGLPTRLAQLIDNHHGALLRLRAFLAEPRVAAECFQTLFCRSIGEAEYGLALVETMGHLNHLLAEGAVTRRRRADGAWLWQRTGA
;
A
#
# COMPACT_ATOMS: atom_id res chain seq x y z
N ALA A 1 -29.87 -14.66 9.34
CA ALA A 1 -30.54 -14.06 8.15
C ALA A 1 -29.62 -13.02 7.53
N GLY A 2 -29.66 -12.85 6.21
CA GLY A 2 -28.81 -11.93 5.44
C GLY A 2 -28.89 -12.26 3.94
N PRO A 3 -28.30 -11.45 3.03
CA PRO A 3 -28.42 -11.65 1.58
C PRO A 3 -28.01 -13.03 1.08
N LEU A 4 -27.11 -13.71 1.80
CA LEU A 4 -26.65 -15.05 1.49
C LEU A 4 -27.51 -16.17 2.11
N ALA A 5 -28.37 -15.88 3.10
CA ALA A 5 -29.30 -16.84 3.72
C ALA A 5 -28.69 -18.22 4.08
N GLY A 6 -27.43 -18.26 4.54
CA GLY A 6 -26.72 -19.49 4.89
C GLY A 6 -26.13 -20.27 3.71
N ARG A 7 -26.22 -19.73 2.49
CA ARG A 7 -25.56 -20.31 1.31
C ARG A 7 -24.03 -20.24 1.47
N PRO A 8 -23.28 -21.24 0.97
CA PRO A 8 -21.83 -21.26 1.07
C PRO A 8 -21.19 -20.15 0.24
N VAL A 9 -20.04 -19.67 0.69
CA VAL A 9 -19.17 -18.81 -0.12
C VAL A 9 -18.46 -19.71 -1.13
N ARG A 10 -18.60 -19.41 -2.43
CA ARG A 10 -17.98 -20.21 -3.50
C ARG A 10 -16.74 -19.59 -4.09
N ARG A 11 -16.67 -18.26 -4.08
CA ARG A 11 -15.56 -17.47 -4.61
C ARG A 11 -15.23 -16.35 -3.62
N LEU A 12 -13.94 -16.17 -3.35
CA LEU A 12 -13.39 -15.04 -2.62
C LEU A 12 -12.50 -14.26 -3.58
N VAL A 13 -12.82 -12.99 -3.80
CA VAL A 13 -12.09 -12.12 -4.71
C VAL A 13 -11.28 -11.14 -3.86
N ALA A 14 -9.96 -11.28 -3.85
CA ALA A 14 -9.06 -10.41 -3.11
C ALA A 14 -8.56 -9.26 -4.00
N THR A 15 -8.59 -8.04 -3.48
CA THR A 15 -8.05 -6.85 -4.17
C THR A 15 -6.53 -6.83 -4.11
N HIS A 16 -5.95 -7.05 -2.94
CA HIS A 16 -4.51 -7.06 -2.70
C HIS A 16 -4.14 -7.89 -1.46
N HIS A 17 -2.87 -7.87 -1.08
CA HIS A 17 -2.29 -8.78 -0.11
C HIS A 17 -2.31 -8.29 1.35
N HIS A 18 -2.78 -7.09 1.66
CA HIS A 18 -2.75 -6.62 3.06
C HIS A 18 -3.64 -7.48 3.96
N PRO A 19 -3.25 -7.65 5.24
CA PRO A 19 -3.79 -8.69 6.11
C PRO A 19 -5.29 -8.54 6.39
N ASP A 20 -5.80 -7.32 6.43
CA ASP A 20 -7.23 -7.02 6.59
C ASP A 20 -8.08 -7.37 5.36
N HIS A 21 -7.45 -7.55 4.19
CA HIS A 21 -8.12 -7.95 2.95
C HIS A 21 -7.95 -9.45 2.64
N ILE A 22 -6.75 -10.01 2.84
CA ILE A 22 -6.44 -11.40 2.49
C ILE A 22 -6.42 -12.35 3.69
N GLY A 23 -6.47 -11.83 4.92
CA GLY A 23 -6.13 -12.58 6.14
C GLY A 23 -6.89 -13.88 6.36
N LEU A 24 -8.16 -13.94 5.92
CA LEU A 24 -9.01 -15.13 6.04
C LEU A 24 -9.15 -15.92 4.73
N ALA A 25 -8.46 -15.53 3.65
CA ALA A 25 -8.57 -16.20 2.35
C ALA A 25 -8.26 -17.69 2.45
N GLY A 26 -7.17 -18.04 3.15
CA GLY A 26 -6.77 -19.42 3.36
C GLY A 26 -7.78 -20.25 4.18
N TRP A 27 -8.42 -19.63 5.17
CA TRP A 27 -9.49 -20.28 5.93
C TRP A 27 -10.70 -20.58 5.04
N PHE A 28 -11.12 -19.64 4.18
CA PHE A 28 -12.22 -19.89 3.23
C PHE A 28 -11.90 -21.01 2.24
N GLN A 29 -10.66 -21.09 1.75
CA GLN A 29 -10.21 -22.18 0.88
C GLN A 29 -10.30 -23.53 1.60
N THR A 30 -9.72 -23.65 2.80
CA THR A 30 -9.66 -24.92 3.54
C THR A 30 -10.99 -25.34 4.13
N ALA A 31 -11.71 -24.42 4.79
CA ALA A 31 -12.92 -24.72 5.54
C ALA A 31 -14.17 -24.85 4.66
N GLN A 32 -14.21 -24.19 3.50
CA GLN A 32 -15.41 -24.13 2.65
C GLN A 32 -15.15 -24.57 1.20
N GLY A 33 -13.91 -24.92 0.82
CA GLY A 33 -13.57 -25.21 -0.57
C GLY A 33 -13.75 -24.00 -1.49
N THR A 34 -13.63 -22.79 -0.95
CA THR A 34 -13.84 -21.54 -1.70
C THR A 34 -12.72 -21.36 -2.71
N GLU A 35 -13.06 -21.00 -3.95
CA GLU A 35 -12.07 -20.58 -4.95
C GLU A 35 -11.54 -19.18 -4.60
N LEU A 36 -10.21 -19.03 -4.49
CA LEU A 36 -9.56 -17.74 -4.32
C LEU A 36 -9.23 -17.14 -5.69
N LEU A 37 -9.70 -15.92 -5.93
CA LEU A 37 -9.34 -15.10 -7.08
C LEU A 37 -8.51 -13.90 -6.60
N ALA A 38 -7.35 -13.71 -7.21
CA ALA A 38 -6.42 -12.64 -6.86
C ALA A 38 -5.55 -12.29 -8.06
N THR A 39 -4.96 -11.10 -8.06
CA THR A 39 -3.85 -10.82 -8.98
C THR A 39 -2.65 -11.67 -8.61
N ARG A 40 -1.73 -11.88 -9.56
CA ARG A 40 -0.61 -12.80 -9.35
C ARG A 40 0.28 -12.29 -8.22
N THR A 41 0.59 -11.01 -8.23
CA THR A 41 1.50 -10.39 -7.27
C THR A 41 0.87 -10.35 -5.89
N ALA A 42 -0.42 -10.02 -5.77
CA ALA A 42 -1.12 -10.08 -4.48
C ALA A 42 -1.08 -11.49 -3.86
N TRP A 43 -1.34 -12.53 -4.66
CA TRP A 43 -1.27 -13.91 -4.16
C TRP A 43 0.15 -14.32 -3.77
N LEU A 44 1.16 -13.99 -4.59
CA LEU A 44 2.56 -14.31 -4.32
C LEU A 44 3.07 -13.61 -3.05
N TYR A 45 2.78 -12.32 -2.87
CA TYR A 45 3.13 -11.59 -1.65
C TYR A 45 2.41 -12.15 -0.43
N GLY A 46 1.09 -12.36 -0.50
CA GLY A 46 0.34 -12.94 0.61
C GLY A 46 0.88 -14.31 1.03
N ARG A 47 1.18 -15.17 0.05
CA ARG A 47 1.78 -16.48 0.31
C ARG A 47 3.19 -16.37 0.90
N MET A 48 4.06 -15.57 0.28
CA MET A 48 5.45 -15.39 0.74
C MET A 48 5.48 -14.85 2.17
N LEU A 49 4.75 -13.78 2.47
CA LEU A 49 4.72 -13.17 3.80
C LEU A 49 4.13 -14.10 4.87
N THR A 50 3.20 -14.99 4.49
CA THR A 50 2.67 -16.02 5.41
C THR A 50 3.71 -17.07 5.78
N LEU A 51 4.68 -17.31 4.88
CA LEU A 51 5.78 -18.28 5.08
C LEU A 51 7.02 -17.62 5.71
N ASP A 52 7.14 -16.29 5.62
CA ASP A 52 8.31 -15.52 6.08
C ASP A 52 8.20 -15.15 7.58
N ARG A 53 8.35 -16.15 8.45
CA ARG A 53 8.26 -15.99 9.91
C ARG A 53 9.62 -15.75 10.54
N HIS A 54 9.71 -14.71 11.37
CA HIS A 54 10.92 -14.30 12.07
C HIS A 54 10.69 -14.12 13.56
N GLU A 55 11.55 -14.75 14.37
CA GLU A 55 11.57 -14.55 15.83
C GLU A 55 12.35 -13.29 16.25
N THR A 56 13.22 -12.79 15.37
CA THR A 56 14.07 -11.61 15.60
C THR A 56 14.13 -10.75 14.35
N ALA A 57 14.34 -9.45 14.52
CA ALA A 57 14.51 -8.52 13.40
C ALA A 57 15.73 -8.92 12.56
N LYS A 58 15.53 -9.05 11.24
CA LYS A 58 16.60 -9.42 10.32
C LYS A 58 17.60 -8.27 10.10
N PRO A 59 18.88 -8.57 9.80
CA PRO A 59 19.89 -7.54 9.54
C PRO A 59 19.48 -6.51 8.48
N GLU A 60 18.75 -6.92 7.45
CA GLU A 60 18.23 -6.06 6.38
C GLU A 60 17.20 -5.06 6.91
N VAL A 61 16.30 -5.51 7.79
CA VAL A 61 15.30 -4.66 8.44
C VAL A 61 15.97 -3.66 9.38
N LEU A 62 16.95 -4.12 10.17
CA LEU A 62 17.76 -3.26 11.03
C LEU A 62 18.53 -2.22 10.22
N ALA A 63 19.13 -2.63 9.10
CA ALA A 63 19.83 -1.73 8.19
C ALA A 63 18.88 -0.71 7.54
N PHE A 64 17.66 -1.11 7.19
CA PHE A 64 16.63 -0.22 6.66
C PHE A 64 16.21 0.84 7.68
N TRP A 65 15.91 0.43 8.93
CA TRP A 65 15.57 1.38 10.01
C TRP A 65 16.71 2.35 10.31
N ARG A 66 17.95 1.85 10.34
CA ARG A 66 19.14 2.68 10.52
C ARG A 66 19.36 3.63 9.34
N GLY A 67 19.15 3.15 8.11
CA GLY A 67 19.19 3.94 6.88
C GLY A 67 18.19 5.10 6.88
N GLY A 68 16.99 4.88 7.44
CA GLY A 68 15.98 5.92 7.63
C GLY A 68 16.29 6.90 8.78
N GLY A 69 17.36 6.68 9.55
CA GLY A 69 17.70 7.50 10.71
C GLY A 69 16.68 7.36 11.85
N MET A 70 16.13 6.15 12.05
CA MET A 70 15.20 5.85 13.15
C MET A 70 15.77 6.32 14.50
N ASP A 71 14.90 6.89 15.34
CA ASP A 71 15.24 7.32 16.69
C ASP A 71 15.98 6.20 17.46
N PRO A 72 17.11 6.49 18.14
CA PRO A 72 17.92 5.46 18.77
C PRO A 72 17.20 4.61 19.83
N GLU A 73 16.28 5.19 20.60
CA GLU A 73 15.53 4.46 21.63
C GLU A 73 14.50 3.53 20.98
N ILE A 74 13.77 4.04 19.98
CA ILE A 74 12.82 3.23 19.19
C ILE A 74 13.54 2.11 18.45
N TYR A 75 14.69 2.40 17.86
CA TYR A 75 15.53 1.42 17.17
C TYR A 75 15.98 0.32 18.13
N ALA A 76 16.52 0.67 19.30
CA ALA A 76 17.01 -0.30 20.28
C ALA A 76 15.88 -1.20 20.79
N LYS A 77 14.71 -0.62 21.07
CA LYS A 77 13.52 -1.37 21.47
C LYS A 77 13.10 -2.36 20.39
N ARG A 78 12.87 -1.90 19.16
CA ARG A 78 12.42 -2.75 18.04
C ARG A 78 13.45 -3.81 17.64
N ALA A 79 14.74 -3.54 17.80
CA ALA A 79 15.80 -4.51 17.54
C ALA A 79 15.83 -5.65 18.56
N ALA A 80 15.37 -5.40 19.79
CA ALA A 80 15.31 -6.39 20.86
C ALA A 80 13.97 -7.16 20.91
N GLU A 81 12.93 -6.63 20.27
CA GLU A 81 11.60 -7.25 20.24
C GLU A 81 11.44 -8.24 19.07
N ARG A 82 10.55 -9.22 19.26
CA ARG A 82 10.09 -10.08 18.17
C ARG A 82 9.29 -9.21 17.17
N PRO A 83 9.65 -9.20 15.89
CA PRO A 83 8.96 -8.36 14.91
C PRO A 83 7.53 -8.83 14.71
N PHE A 84 6.66 -7.90 14.27
CA PHE A 84 5.36 -8.27 13.73
C PHE A 84 5.55 -9.11 12.47
N ASN A 85 4.97 -10.31 12.45
CA ASN A 85 4.95 -11.14 11.27
C ASN A 85 3.57 -11.06 10.63
N PHE A 86 3.51 -10.95 9.30
CA PHE A 86 2.26 -11.03 8.55
C PHE A 86 1.48 -12.31 8.90
N ALA A 87 2.22 -13.40 9.09
CA ALA A 87 1.70 -14.71 9.47
C ALA A 87 1.15 -14.81 10.91
N ASP A 88 1.21 -13.73 11.71
CA ASP A 88 0.55 -13.63 13.01
C ASP A 88 -0.93 -13.26 12.89
N VAL A 89 -1.33 -12.64 11.77
CA VAL A 89 -2.70 -12.16 11.54
C VAL A 89 -3.33 -12.70 10.25
N VAL A 90 -2.55 -13.42 9.44
CA VAL A 90 -3.02 -14.08 8.21
C VAL A 90 -2.98 -15.59 8.38
N GLY A 91 -4.13 -16.22 8.12
CA GLY A 91 -4.26 -17.68 8.13
C GLY A 91 -3.44 -18.33 7.03
N GLU A 92 -3.06 -19.60 7.24
CA GLU A 92 -2.32 -20.38 6.24
C GLU A 92 -3.07 -20.37 4.90
N MET A 93 -2.38 -19.97 3.84
CA MET A 93 -2.90 -19.97 2.49
C MET A 93 -2.55 -21.29 1.79
N PRO A 94 -3.52 -22.10 1.35
CA PRO A 94 -3.25 -23.27 0.51
C PRO A 94 -2.66 -22.89 -0.86
N LEU A 95 -2.14 -23.89 -1.58
CA LEU A 95 -1.68 -23.70 -2.96
C LEU A 95 -2.86 -23.51 -3.92
N GLY A 96 -2.67 -22.67 -4.92
CA GLY A 96 -3.63 -22.45 -6.00
C GLY A 96 -4.50 -21.21 -5.81
N PHE A 97 -4.72 -20.51 -6.93
CA PHE A 97 -5.62 -19.37 -7.06
C PHE A 97 -6.01 -19.23 -8.54
N THR A 98 -7.12 -18.55 -8.81
CA THR A 98 -7.50 -18.13 -10.15
C THR A 98 -7.03 -16.70 -10.37
N ARG A 99 -6.20 -16.50 -11.40
CA ARG A 99 -5.55 -15.21 -11.65
C ARG A 99 -6.55 -14.18 -12.18
N LEU A 100 -6.56 -13.02 -11.54
CA LEU A 100 -7.12 -11.77 -12.07
C LEU A 100 -6.04 -11.03 -12.86
N MET A 101 -6.42 -10.42 -13.97
CA MET A 101 -5.50 -9.67 -14.85
C MET A 101 -6.12 -8.34 -15.22
N ASP A 102 -5.29 -7.29 -15.24
CA ASP A 102 -5.65 -5.98 -15.77
C ASP A 102 -6.21 -6.07 -17.20
N GLY A 103 -7.22 -5.25 -17.50
CA GLY A 103 -7.94 -5.27 -18.78
C GLY A 103 -8.85 -6.50 -18.97
N GLY A 104 -8.86 -7.44 -18.03
CA GLY A 104 -9.77 -8.58 -18.02
C GLY A 104 -11.18 -8.23 -17.53
N THR A 105 -12.06 -9.22 -17.53
CA THR A 105 -13.43 -9.11 -17.02
C THR A 105 -13.74 -10.26 -16.07
N ILE A 106 -14.50 -9.99 -15.01
CA ILE A 106 -15.02 -11.00 -14.09
C ILE A 106 -16.53 -10.86 -13.94
N ARG A 107 -17.25 -11.98 -14.03
CA ARG A 107 -18.69 -12.06 -13.75
C ARG A 107 -18.90 -12.40 -12.27
N MET A 108 -19.43 -11.48 -11.47
CA MET A 108 -19.76 -11.71 -10.05
C MET A 108 -20.94 -10.86 -9.57
N GLY A 109 -21.73 -11.39 -8.61
CA GLY A 109 -22.83 -10.65 -8.00
C GLY A 109 -23.92 -10.18 -8.99
N GLY A 110 -24.17 -10.94 -10.07
CA GLY A 110 -25.16 -10.53 -11.07
C GLY A 110 -24.65 -9.48 -12.07
N ARG A 111 -23.38 -9.04 -11.97
CA ARG A 111 -22.74 -8.10 -12.90
C ARG A 111 -21.50 -8.62 -13.62
N ASP A 112 -21.14 -7.97 -14.71
CA ASP A 112 -19.83 -7.98 -15.37
C ASP A 112 -18.99 -6.81 -14.89
N TRP A 113 -17.74 -7.09 -14.52
CA TRP A 113 -16.81 -6.11 -13.98
C TRP A 113 -15.53 -6.07 -14.81
N ASP A 114 -15.15 -4.88 -15.26
CA ASP A 114 -13.80 -4.64 -15.75
C ASP A 114 -12.81 -4.67 -14.59
N ILE A 115 -11.72 -5.40 -14.76
CA ILE A 115 -10.62 -5.47 -13.81
C ILE A 115 -9.61 -4.40 -14.22
N ARG A 116 -9.32 -3.48 -13.29
CA ARG A 116 -8.27 -2.47 -13.46
C ARG A 116 -7.31 -2.51 -12.29
N THR A 117 -6.02 -2.61 -12.55
CA THR A 117 -5.00 -2.68 -11.50
C THR A 117 -4.33 -1.34 -11.24
N GLY A 118 -4.02 -1.08 -9.98
CA GLY A 118 -3.17 0.02 -9.54
C GLY A 118 -1.99 -0.50 -8.73
N ASP A 119 -0.97 0.34 -8.61
CA ASP A 119 0.26 0.13 -7.87
C ASP A 119 0.48 1.29 -6.88
N GLY A 120 1.57 1.25 -6.13
CA GLY A 120 1.95 2.23 -5.11
C GLY A 120 1.47 1.88 -3.70
N HIS A 121 0.17 1.65 -3.49
CA HIS A 121 -0.30 1.19 -2.17
C HIS A 121 0.04 -0.28 -1.93
N ALA A 122 -0.27 -1.12 -2.92
CA ALA A 122 0.12 -2.51 -2.98
C ALA A 122 0.36 -2.88 -4.44
N PRO A 123 1.30 -3.78 -4.74
CA PRO A 123 1.62 -4.15 -6.11
C PRO A 123 0.47 -4.95 -6.75
N GLU A 124 0.10 -4.59 -7.98
CA GLU A 124 -0.98 -5.21 -8.75
C GLU A 124 -2.33 -5.24 -7.97
N HIS A 125 -2.71 -4.14 -7.29
CA HIS A 125 -3.98 -4.02 -6.56
C HIS A 125 -5.17 -4.00 -7.53
N ALA A 126 -6.08 -4.97 -7.44
CA ALA A 126 -7.27 -5.03 -8.29
C ALA A 126 -8.40 -4.09 -7.83
N THR A 127 -8.96 -3.36 -8.78
CA THR A 127 -10.23 -2.63 -8.68
C THR A 127 -11.23 -3.18 -9.70
N PHE A 128 -12.52 -3.09 -9.40
CA PHE A 128 -13.58 -3.67 -10.23
C PHE A 128 -14.61 -2.61 -10.58
N TRP A 129 -14.90 -2.46 -11.86
CA TRP A 129 -15.79 -1.42 -12.37
C TRP A 129 -16.95 -2.06 -13.14
N SER A 130 -18.18 -1.87 -12.68
CA SER A 130 -19.32 -2.53 -13.31
C SER A 130 -19.58 -1.99 -14.72
N ARG A 131 -19.95 -2.90 -15.62
CA ARG A 131 -20.47 -2.54 -16.96
C ARG A 131 -22.00 -2.37 -16.96
N ASP A 132 -22.67 -2.90 -15.95
CA ASP A 132 -24.14 -2.96 -15.89
C ASP A 132 -24.75 -1.76 -15.14
N ASP A 133 -23.97 -1.17 -14.22
CA ASP A 133 -24.36 0.00 -13.44
C ASP A 133 -23.13 0.84 -13.05
N HIS A 134 -23.32 1.86 -12.22
CA HIS A 134 -22.30 2.84 -11.87
C HIS A 134 -21.42 2.41 -10.67
N LEU A 135 -21.36 1.13 -10.30
CA LEU A 135 -20.60 0.68 -9.13
C LEU A 135 -19.10 0.50 -9.43
N VAL A 136 -18.26 0.96 -8.50
CA VAL A 136 -16.81 0.73 -8.51
C VAL A 136 -16.37 0.17 -7.17
N ILE A 137 -15.84 -1.06 -7.14
CA ILE A 137 -15.17 -1.63 -5.95
C ILE A 137 -13.70 -1.24 -6.04
N ALA A 138 -13.29 -0.28 -5.22
CA ALA A 138 -11.98 0.34 -5.34
C ALA A 138 -10.90 -0.27 -4.43
N GLY A 139 -11.29 -1.05 -3.40
CA GLY A 139 -10.37 -1.47 -2.35
C GLY A 139 -9.64 -0.26 -1.76
N ASP A 140 -8.33 -0.40 -1.56
CA ASP A 140 -7.52 0.65 -0.94
C ASP A 140 -6.81 1.53 -1.98
N GLN A 141 -6.93 1.21 -3.26
CA GLN A 141 -6.42 2.06 -4.35
C GLN A 141 -7.17 3.39 -4.46
N ILE A 142 -8.42 3.47 -4.01
CA ILE A 142 -9.20 4.71 -4.01
C ILE A 142 -10.03 4.78 -2.72
N LEU A 143 -9.52 5.54 -1.75
CA LEU A 143 -10.19 5.80 -0.48
C LEU A 143 -10.75 7.22 -0.44
N PRO A 144 -11.81 7.48 0.34
CA PRO A 144 -12.43 8.80 0.44
C PRO A 144 -11.58 9.74 1.32
N SER A 145 -11.94 10.01 2.56
CA SER A 145 -11.31 11.06 3.38
C SER A 145 -9.85 10.82 3.81
N ILE A 146 -9.19 9.77 3.32
CA ILE A 146 -7.82 9.36 3.68
C ILE A 146 -7.03 8.98 2.42
N SER A 147 -5.70 9.06 2.49
CA SER A 147 -4.80 8.41 1.53
C SER A 147 -4.33 7.08 2.15
N PRO A 148 -4.22 5.99 1.37
CA PRO A 148 -3.55 4.81 1.87
C PRO A 148 -2.05 5.06 2.06
N ASN A 149 -1.39 4.22 2.86
CA ASN A 149 0.05 4.29 3.07
C ASN A 149 0.80 3.80 1.81
N LEU A 150 1.83 4.53 1.39
CA LEU A 150 2.71 4.21 0.25
C LEU A 150 4.09 3.81 0.77
N GLY A 151 4.18 2.61 1.36
CA GLY A 151 5.33 2.18 2.14
C GLY A 151 6.45 1.55 1.32
N VAL A 152 7.70 1.91 1.63
CA VAL A 152 8.91 1.20 1.19
C VAL A 152 9.38 0.24 2.28
N TYR A 153 9.78 -0.98 1.91
CA TYR A 153 10.19 -2.03 2.85
C TYR A 153 11.61 -2.52 2.57
N ALA A 154 12.21 -3.21 3.55
CA ALA A 154 13.56 -3.75 3.44
C ALA A 154 13.74 -4.77 2.29
N THR A 155 12.65 -5.37 1.81
CA THR A 155 12.64 -6.29 0.66
C THR A 155 12.85 -5.59 -0.68
N GLU A 156 12.51 -4.31 -0.76
CA GLU A 156 12.68 -3.47 -1.96
C GLU A 156 12.98 -2.02 -1.54
N PRO A 157 14.17 -1.75 -0.97
CA PRO A 157 14.45 -0.50 -0.25
C PRO A 157 14.54 0.74 -1.14
N ASP A 158 14.68 0.56 -2.45
CA ASP A 158 14.78 1.63 -3.45
C ASP A 158 13.47 1.77 -4.28
N ALA A 159 12.37 1.13 -3.86
CA ALA A 159 11.07 1.25 -4.53
C ALA A 159 10.57 2.70 -4.58
N ASP A 160 9.82 3.04 -5.63
CA ASP A 160 9.12 4.31 -5.82
C ASP A 160 7.58 4.14 -5.81
N PRO A 161 6.98 3.81 -4.66
CA PRO A 161 5.53 3.61 -4.57
C PRO A 161 4.74 4.91 -4.79
N VAL A 162 5.37 6.08 -4.63
CA VAL A 162 4.72 7.37 -4.89
C VAL A 162 4.57 7.60 -6.39
N GLY A 163 5.62 7.36 -7.18
CA GLY A 163 5.54 7.42 -8.64
C GLY A 163 4.54 6.42 -9.20
N GLU A 164 4.55 5.18 -8.69
CA GLU A 164 3.58 4.15 -9.04
C GLU A 164 2.14 4.54 -8.71
N TRP A 165 1.91 5.14 -7.54
CA TRP A 165 0.61 5.65 -7.11
C TRP A 165 0.10 6.75 -8.04
N LEU A 166 0.93 7.76 -8.32
CA LEU A 166 0.59 8.87 -9.23
C LEU A 166 0.25 8.37 -10.63
N ALA A 167 1.04 7.43 -11.15
CA ALA A 167 0.77 6.79 -12.43
C ALA A 167 -0.54 6.01 -12.41
N SER A 168 -0.82 5.29 -11.32
CA SER A 168 -2.05 4.50 -11.17
C SER A 168 -3.29 5.37 -11.08
N CYS A 169 -3.28 6.42 -10.26
CA CYS A 169 -4.38 7.39 -10.19
C CYS A 169 -4.64 8.04 -11.56
N THR A 170 -3.59 8.39 -12.30
CA THR A 170 -3.71 8.98 -13.65
C THR A 170 -4.35 8.01 -14.63
N ARG A 171 -3.94 6.73 -14.64
CA ARG A 171 -4.56 5.70 -15.50
C ARG A 171 -6.02 5.45 -15.14
N LEU A 172 -6.33 5.35 -13.84
CA LEU A 172 -7.70 5.09 -13.37
C LEU A 172 -8.64 6.27 -13.62
N ALA A 173 -8.13 7.51 -13.63
CA ALA A 173 -8.90 8.71 -13.92
C ALA A 173 -9.51 8.69 -15.33
N ALA A 174 -8.86 8.04 -16.30
CA ALA A 174 -9.40 7.87 -17.66
C ALA A 174 -10.69 7.01 -17.72
N HIS A 175 -11.02 6.31 -16.63
CA HIS A 175 -12.21 5.48 -16.52
C HIS A 175 -13.24 6.04 -15.52
N ALA A 176 -12.93 7.15 -14.85
CA ALA A 176 -13.78 7.70 -13.81
C ALA A 176 -14.94 8.52 -14.39
N GLY A 177 -16.18 8.17 -14.00
CA GLY A 177 -17.38 8.96 -14.23
C GLY A 177 -17.86 9.65 -12.95
N GLU A 178 -18.55 10.80 -13.09
CA GLU A 178 -19.16 11.54 -11.96
C GLU A 178 -20.32 10.77 -11.31
N ASP A 179 -20.97 9.91 -12.08
CA ASP A 179 -22.07 9.03 -11.67
C ASP A 179 -21.61 7.78 -10.90
N HIS A 180 -20.30 7.49 -10.87
CA HIS A 180 -19.78 6.33 -10.16
C HIS A 180 -20.02 6.40 -8.65
N LEU A 181 -20.66 5.36 -8.12
CA LEU A 181 -20.74 5.07 -6.69
C LEU A 181 -19.58 4.14 -6.31
N VAL A 182 -18.60 4.73 -5.63
CA VAL A 182 -17.37 4.05 -5.21
C VAL A 182 -17.59 3.35 -3.88
N LEU A 183 -17.20 2.07 -3.83
CA LEU A 183 -17.19 1.19 -2.67
C LEU A 183 -15.72 0.97 -2.25
N PRO A 184 -15.18 1.81 -1.35
CA PRO A 184 -13.80 1.70 -0.89
C PRO A 184 -13.60 0.53 0.09
N GLY A 185 -12.35 0.12 0.30
CA GLY A 185 -11.98 -0.87 1.32
C GLY A 185 -12.20 -0.36 2.75
N HIS A 186 -12.05 0.97 2.94
CA HIS A 186 -12.26 1.64 4.23
C HIS A 186 -13.18 2.86 4.08
N LYS A 187 -13.81 3.23 5.21
CA LYS A 187 -14.76 4.36 5.33
C LYS A 187 -16.07 4.12 4.59
N LEU A 188 -16.73 5.18 4.11
CA LEU A 188 -18.08 5.12 3.55
C LEU A 188 -18.04 5.20 2.01
N PRO A 189 -19.03 4.61 1.32
CA PRO A 189 -19.24 4.83 -0.11
C PRO A 189 -19.38 6.31 -0.47
N PHE A 190 -18.96 6.69 -1.68
CA PHE A 190 -18.99 8.09 -2.14
C PHE A 190 -19.15 8.21 -3.66
N THR A 191 -19.51 9.40 -4.14
CA THR A 191 -19.54 9.81 -5.55
C THR A 191 -18.56 10.98 -5.79
N GLY A 192 -18.38 11.40 -7.04
CA GLY A 192 -17.37 12.43 -7.39
C GLY A 192 -15.97 11.83 -7.56
N LEU A 193 -15.90 10.65 -8.15
CA LEU A 193 -14.66 9.89 -8.33
C LEU A 193 -13.57 10.65 -9.12
N PRO A 194 -13.86 11.37 -10.22
CA PRO A 194 -12.84 12.15 -10.94
C PRO A 194 -12.18 13.19 -10.03
N THR A 195 -13.00 13.93 -9.27
CA THR A 195 -12.51 14.91 -8.29
C THR A 195 -11.64 14.24 -7.22
N ARG A 196 -12.03 13.07 -6.73
CA ARG A 196 -11.25 12.37 -5.70
C ARG A 196 -9.88 11.91 -6.21
N LEU A 197 -9.80 11.39 -7.44
CA LEU A 197 -8.52 10.98 -8.04
C LEU A 197 -7.57 12.17 -8.23
N ALA A 198 -8.10 13.33 -8.65
CA ALA A 198 -7.30 14.56 -8.71
C ALA A 198 -6.77 14.96 -7.32
N GLN A 199 -7.61 14.93 -6.28
CA GLN A 199 -7.18 15.22 -4.90
C GLN A 199 -6.10 14.25 -4.41
N LEU A 200 -6.18 12.96 -4.75
CA LEU A 200 -5.16 11.97 -4.38
C LEU A 200 -3.80 12.31 -5.00
N ILE A 201 -3.79 12.72 -6.27
CA ILE A 201 -2.59 13.17 -7.00
C ILE A 201 -2.04 14.46 -6.37
N ASP A 202 -2.89 15.48 -6.22
CA ASP A 202 -2.51 16.81 -5.73
C ASP A 202 -1.95 16.76 -4.30
N ASN A 203 -2.50 15.88 -3.45
CA ASN A 203 -2.01 15.68 -2.10
C ASN A 203 -0.54 15.25 -2.07
N HIS A 204 -0.15 14.29 -2.91
CA HIS A 204 1.23 13.81 -2.96
C HIS A 204 2.15 14.82 -3.63
N HIS A 205 1.74 15.50 -4.70
CA HIS A 205 2.53 16.61 -5.25
C HIS A 205 2.75 17.73 -4.22
N GLY A 206 1.73 18.09 -3.45
CA GLY A 206 1.86 19.06 -2.36
C GLY A 206 2.86 18.60 -1.28
N ALA A 207 2.83 17.32 -0.90
CA ALA A 207 3.76 16.74 0.06
C ALA A 207 5.22 16.74 -0.45
N LEU A 208 5.42 16.35 -1.72
CA LEU A 208 6.74 16.35 -2.39
C LEU A 208 7.33 17.76 -2.47
N LEU A 209 6.52 18.77 -2.79
CA LEU A 209 6.95 20.17 -2.83
C LEU A 209 7.43 20.64 -1.45
N ARG A 210 6.66 20.36 -0.38
CA ARG A 210 7.06 20.72 1.00
C ARG A 210 8.33 19.99 1.41
N LEU A 211 8.42 18.68 1.14
CA LEU A 211 9.58 17.87 1.50
C LEU A 211 10.84 18.37 0.80
N ARG A 212 10.78 18.59 -0.52
CA ARG A 212 11.92 19.11 -1.29
C ARG A 212 12.41 20.48 -0.78
N ALA A 213 11.50 21.34 -0.33
CA ALA A 213 11.85 22.63 0.26
C ALA A 213 12.55 22.46 1.62
N PHE A 214 12.06 21.55 2.46
CA PHE A 214 12.63 21.23 3.77
C PHE A 214 14.05 20.63 3.68
N LEU A 215 14.33 19.90 2.59
CA LEU A 215 15.63 19.31 2.29
C LEU A 215 16.65 20.33 1.72
N ALA A 216 16.46 21.64 1.93
CA ALA A 216 17.50 22.63 1.63
C ALA A 216 18.79 22.36 2.43
N GLU A 217 18.65 21.81 3.63
CA GLU A 217 19.73 21.27 4.45
C GLU A 217 19.70 19.73 4.45
N PRO A 218 20.83 19.04 4.67
CA PRO A 218 20.84 17.58 4.79
C PRO A 218 20.02 17.08 5.98
N ARG A 219 19.09 16.14 5.74
CA ARG A 219 18.22 15.53 6.78
C ARG A 219 18.13 14.02 6.63
N VAL A 220 17.83 13.30 7.71
CA VAL A 220 17.44 11.88 7.66
C VAL A 220 15.91 11.76 7.48
N ALA A 221 15.42 10.57 7.10
CA ALA A 221 14.00 10.36 6.86
C ALA A 221 13.14 10.62 8.11
N ALA A 222 13.58 10.17 9.28
CA ALA A 222 12.87 10.40 10.55
C ALA A 222 12.61 11.90 10.87
N GLU A 223 13.48 12.80 10.41
CA GLU A 223 13.33 14.25 10.62
C GLU A 223 12.27 14.87 9.68
N CYS A 224 11.84 14.14 8.64
CA CYS A 224 10.93 14.65 7.62
C CYS A 224 9.45 14.43 7.94
N PHE A 225 9.12 13.74 9.04
CA PHE A 225 7.76 13.34 9.37
C PHE A 225 6.80 14.52 9.51
N GLN A 226 7.18 15.55 10.26
CA GLN A 226 6.32 16.71 10.48
C GLN A 226 6.01 17.46 9.18
N THR A 227 6.98 17.53 8.27
CA THR A 227 6.84 18.18 6.96
C THR A 227 5.87 17.43 6.04
N LEU A 228 5.91 16.09 6.06
CA LEU A 228 5.03 15.25 5.25
C LEU A 228 3.62 15.17 5.83
N PHE A 229 3.49 14.84 7.11
CA PHE A 229 2.22 14.47 7.74
C PHE A 229 1.52 15.63 8.44
N CYS A 230 2.15 16.80 8.55
CA CYS A 230 1.61 18.01 9.20
C CYS A 230 1.15 17.78 10.66
N ARG A 231 1.71 16.78 11.34
CA ARG A 231 1.41 16.43 12.74
C ARG A 231 2.60 15.73 13.39
N SER A 232 2.61 15.71 14.72
CA SER A 232 3.54 14.87 15.48
C SER A 232 3.20 13.39 15.29
N ILE A 233 4.23 12.56 15.14
CA ILE A 233 4.11 11.11 14.96
C ILE A 233 4.44 10.43 16.29
N GLY A 234 3.50 9.62 16.78
CA GLY A 234 3.68 8.81 17.97
C GLY A 234 4.39 7.49 17.69
N GLU A 235 4.69 6.74 18.74
CA GLU A 235 5.39 5.45 18.65
C GLU A 235 4.62 4.42 17.79
N ALA A 236 3.29 4.40 17.88
CA ALA A 236 2.44 3.47 17.16
C ALA A 236 2.49 3.69 15.64
N GLU A 237 2.47 4.94 15.18
CA GLU A 237 2.49 5.31 13.76
C GLU A 237 3.91 5.40 13.19
N TYR A 238 4.95 5.40 14.03
CA TYR A 238 6.34 5.64 13.63
C TYR A 238 6.79 4.74 12.46
N GLY A 239 6.39 3.46 12.50
CA GLY A 239 6.75 2.51 11.44
C GLY A 239 6.16 2.90 10.08
N LEU A 240 4.86 3.19 10.07
CA LEU A 240 4.13 3.60 8.86
C LEU A 240 4.63 4.95 8.32
N ALA A 241 4.93 5.88 9.22
CA ALA A 241 5.51 7.17 8.88
C ALA A 241 6.90 7.02 8.23
N LEU A 242 7.75 6.14 8.76
CA LEU A 242 9.09 5.91 8.21
C LEU A 242 9.04 5.34 6.80
N VAL A 243 8.25 4.28 6.58
CA VAL A 243 8.18 3.60 5.27
C VAL A 243 7.61 4.51 4.19
N GLU A 244 6.61 5.34 4.52
CA GLU A 244 6.01 6.29 3.58
C GLU A 244 6.92 7.49 3.32
N THR A 245 7.66 7.95 4.34
CA THR A 245 8.66 9.00 4.15
C THR A 245 9.79 8.53 3.23
N MET A 246 10.24 7.29 3.39
CA MET A 246 11.21 6.69 2.48
C MET A 246 10.68 6.62 1.04
N GLY A 247 9.39 6.31 0.84
CA GLY A 247 8.75 6.36 -0.49
C GLY A 247 8.81 7.75 -1.14
N HIS A 248 8.48 8.80 -0.40
CA HIS A 248 8.58 10.17 -0.92
C HIS A 248 10.02 10.61 -1.21
N LEU A 249 10.98 10.18 -0.38
CA LEU A 249 12.41 10.45 -0.60
C LEU A 249 12.96 9.71 -1.82
N ASN A 250 12.58 8.44 -2.01
CA ASN A 250 12.95 7.65 -3.17
C ASN A 250 12.37 8.24 -4.46
N HIS A 251 11.12 8.72 -4.43
CA HIS A 251 10.51 9.41 -5.57
C HIS A 251 11.30 10.67 -5.98
N LEU A 252 11.59 11.55 -5.01
CA LEU A 252 12.39 12.74 -5.29
C LEU A 252 13.79 12.39 -5.81
N LEU A 253 14.37 11.26 -5.38
CA LEU A 253 15.66 10.79 -5.86
C LEU A 253 15.56 10.28 -7.30
N ALA A 254 14.50 9.53 -7.63
CA ALA A 254 14.23 9.05 -8.98
C ALA A 254 14.02 10.22 -9.97
N GLU A 255 13.39 11.31 -9.51
CA GLU A 255 13.25 12.56 -10.28
C GLU A 255 14.55 13.39 -10.37
N GLY A 256 15.61 13.02 -9.64
CA GLY A 256 16.85 13.80 -9.55
C GLY A 256 16.72 15.10 -8.74
N ALA A 257 15.61 15.27 -8.01
CA ALA A 257 15.32 16.46 -7.21
C ALA A 257 16.08 16.51 -5.88
N VAL A 258 16.55 15.36 -5.39
CA VAL A 258 17.42 15.22 -4.22
C VAL A 258 18.60 14.30 -4.52
N THR A 259 19.65 14.44 -3.72
CA THR A 259 20.76 13.49 -3.62
C THR A 259 20.82 12.92 -2.21
N ARG A 260 21.47 11.77 -2.03
CA ARG A 260 21.71 11.19 -0.70
C ARG A 260 23.15 10.76 -0.53
N ARG A 261 23.67 10.91 0.70
CA ARG A 261 24.98 10.37 1.10
C ARG A 261 24.86 9.65 2.43
N ARG A 262 25.73 8.67 2.67
CA ARG A 262 25.71 7.89 3.90
C ARG A 262 26.48 8.60 5.02
N ARG A 263 25.88 8.68 6.21
CA ARG A 263 26.55 9.11 7.45
C ARG A 263 27.34 7.93 8.05
N ALA A 264 28.27 8.22 8.95
CA ALA A 264 29.14 7.22 9.60
C ALA A 264 28.37 6.14 10.37
N ASP A 265 27.18 6.47 10.89
CA ASP A 265 26.29 5.54 11.58
C ASP A 265 25.34 4.77 10.64
N GLY A 266 25.50 4.93 9.32
CA GLY A 266 24.76 4.19 8.30
C GLY A 266 23.45 4.82 7.83
N ALA A 267 23.00 5.93 8.43
CA ALA A 267 21.83 6.68 7.98
C ALA A 267 22.06 7.41 6.65
N TRP A 268 21.00 7.55 5.85
CA TRP A 268 21.01 8.38 4.65
C TRP A 268 20.72 9.84 5.00
N LEU A 269 21.61 10.74 4.60
CA LEU A 269 21.39 12.18 4.59
C LEU A 269 20.93 12.59 3.20
N TRP A 270 19.71 13.08 3.13
CA TRP A 270 19.03 13.54 1.92
C TRP A 270 19.12 15.05 1.82
N GLN A 271 19.41 15.57 0.64
CA GLN A 271 19.50 17.01 0.40
C GLN A 271 19.01 17.32 -1.01
N ARG A 272 18.29 18.43 -1.18
CA ARG A 272 17.87 18.95 -2.48
C ARG A 272 19.07 19.11 -3.41
N THR A 273 18.94 18.64 -4.65
CA THR A 273 19.99 18.77 -5.67
C THR A 273 20.33 20.24 -5.92
N GLY A 274 21.61 20.57 -5.91
CA GLY A 274 22.10 21.94 -6.13
C GLY A 274 21.87 22.91 -4.97
N ALA A 275 21.55 22.42 -3.77
CA ALA A 275 21.52 23.20 -2.54
C ALA A 275 22.92 23.39 -1.93
#